data_AF-A0AAW2EYL3-F1
#
_entry.id   AF-A0AAW2EYL3-F1
#
_cell.length_a   1.000
_cell.length_b   1.000
_cell.length_c   1.000
_cell.angle_alpha   90.00
_cell.angle_beta   90.00
_cell.angle_gamma   90.00
#
_symmetry.space_group_name_H-M   'P 1'
#
loop_
_entity.id
_entity.type
_entity.pdbx_description
1 polymer ?
#
loop_
_entity_poly.entity_id
_entity_poly.type
_entity_poly.pdbx_seq_one_letter_code
_entity_poly.pdbx_strand_id
1 'polypeptide(L)'
;MADPKYADLPGIAYDQLDVYETSDLPESEQMRMYCEDEPESSCVEQLHISAKEAFGKFKGKQIVGKPVDFSDCLSNKPRTGYKFGDWELVGEGEKETPLQKFQRLQCEVKELYEEVNELKEKSKDEEEIKSAGEIISQAQQIEKQLISLKLEECLGPDVIASLSDPQGTVLKYVKYNLQ
;
A
#
# COMPACT_ATOMS: atom_id res chain seq x y z
N MET A 1 -46.32 -59.22 8.95
CA MET A 1 -47.64 -59.68 8.49
C MET A 1 -48.33 -58.49 7.87
N ALA A 2 -48.85 -58.59 6.65
CA ALA A 2 -49.53 -57.48 5.98
C ALA A 2 -50.81 -57.10 6.74
N ASP A 3 -51.10 -55.80 6.81
CA ASP A 3 -52.31 -55.30 7.44
C ASP A 3 -53.55 -55.80 6.66
N PRO A 4 -54.51 -56.46 7.33
CA PRO A 4 -55.69 -57.05 6.70
C PRO A 4 -56.53 -56.06 5.89
N LYS A 5 -56.41 -54.75 6.14
CA LYS A 5 -57.09 -53.72 5.36
C LYS A 5 -56.61 -53.63 3.91
N TYR A 6 -55.37 -54.05 3.65
CA TYR A 6 -54.70 -53.88 2.36
C TYR A 6 -54.46 -55.20 1.62
N ALA A 7 -54.58 -56.35 2.31
CA ALA A 7 -54.20 -57.68 1.83
C ALA A 7 -54.76 -58.10 0.45
N ASP A 8 -55.99 -57.69 0.11
CA ASP A 8 -56.68 -58.10 -1.12
C ASP A 8 -56.52 -57.11 -2.29
N LEU A 9 -55.76 -56.01 -2.10
CA LEU A 9 -55.61 -54.96 -3.12
C LEU A 9 -54.46 -55.29 -4.09
N PRO A 10 -54.73 -55.29 -5.42
CA PRO A 10 -53.68 -55.48 -6.41
C PRO A 10 -52.76 -54.25 -6.48
N GLY A 11 -51.46 -54.47 -6.66
CA GLY A 11 -50.47 -53.41 -6.87
C GLY A 11 -49.87 -52.78 -5.59
N ILE A 12 -50.12 -53.35 -4.42
CA ILE A 12 -49.45 -52.95 -3.17
C ILE A 12 -48.14 -53.71 -3.02
N ALA A 13 -47.05 -52.98 -2.78
CA ALA A 13 -45.73 -53.56 -2.54
C ALA A 13 -45.56 -53.90 -1.05
N TYR A 14 -45.65 -55.19 -0.71
CA TYR A 14 -45.53 -55.67 0.67
C TYR A 14 -44.09 -55.87 1.13
N ASP A 15 -43.15 -55.98 0.18
CA ASP A 15 -41.74 -56.31 0.44
C ASP A 15 -40.82 -55.08 0.34
N GLN A 16 -41.41 -53.87 0.31
CA GLN A 16 -40.68 -52.62 0.27
C GLN A 16 -40.65 -51.98 1.65
N LEU A 17 -39.58 -51.22 1.91
CA LEU A 17 -39.50 -50.42 3.12
C LEU A 17 -40.49 -49.26 3.02
N ASP A 18 -41.26 -49.04 4.08
CA ASP A 18 -42.19 -47.91 4.16
C ASP A 18 -41.46 -46.56 4.22
N VAL A 19 -40.22 -46.55 4.71
CA VAL A 19 -39.38 -45.35 4.87
C VAL A 19 -38.01 -45.60 4.25
N TYR A 20 -37.59 -44.69 3.38
CA TYR A 20 -36.24 -44.64 2.82
C TYR A 20 -35.51 -43.46 3.45
N GLU A 21 -34.71 -43.75 4.47
CA GLU A 21 -33.85 -42.77 5.12
C GLU A 21 -32.37 -43.03 4.79
N THR A 22 -31.58 -41.97 4.81
CA THR A 22 -30.12 -42.08 4.78
C THR A 22 -29.62 -42.51 6.15
N SER A 23 -28.54 -43.28 6.20
CA SER A 23 -27.85 -43.59 7.45
C SER A 23 -27.09 -42.34 7.92
N ASP A 24 -27.82 -41.36 8.45
CA ASP A 24 -27.26 -40.07 8.84
C ASP A 24 -26.32 -40.24 10.03
N LEU A 25 -25.08 -39.78 9.86
CA LEU A 25 -24.11 -39.70 10.95
C LEU A 25 -24.57 -38.65 11.96
N PRO A 26 -24.26 -38.81 13.25
CA PRO A 26 -24.50 -37.78 14.26
C PRO A 26 -23.89 -36.43 13.83
N GLU A 27 -24.56 -35.31 14.11
CA GLU A 27 -24.08 -33.96 13.74
C GLU A 27 -22.62 -33.69 14.15
N SER A 28 -22.18 -34.26 15.29
CA SER A 28 -20.80 -34.18 15.78
C SER A 28 -19.77 -34.89 14.90
N GLU A 29 -20.19 -35.87 14.10
CA GLU A 29 -19.34 -36.64 13.19
C GLU A 29 -19.39 -36.10 11.76
N GLN A 30 -20.39 -35.28 11.42
CA GLN A 30 -20.50 -34.60 10.12
C GLN A 30 -19.47 -33.48 9.91
N MET A 31 -18.90 -32.94 11.00
CA MET A 31 -17.98 -31.79 10.99
C MET A 31 -16.66 -32.03 10.24
N ARG A 32 -16.23 -33.28 10.02
CA ARG A 32 -14.96 -33.54 9.32
C ARG A 32 -14.95 -33.13 7.85
N MET A 33 -16.12 -32.91 7.24
CA MET A 33 -16.24 -32.62 5.81
C MET A 33 -15.92 -31.16 5.42
N TYR A 34 -15.78 -30.25 6.39
CA TYR A 34 -15.52 -28.82 6.13
C TYR A 34 -14.13 -28.34 6.57
N CYS A 35 -13.30 -29.25 7.06
CA CYS A 35 -11.94 -28.94 7.51
C CYS A 35 -10.87 -29.77 6.80
N GLU A 36 -11.22 -30.52 5.76
CA GLU A 36 -10.21 -31.02 4.83
C GLU A 36 -9.80 -29.88 3.92
N ASP A 37 -8.55 -29.45 4.12
CA ASP A 37 -7.69 -28.72 3.20
C ASP A 37 -8.31 -28.63 1.79
N GLU A 38 -8.78 -27.43 1.40
CA GLU A 38 -9.01 -27.20 -0.03
C GLU A 38 -7.71 -27.61 -0.74
N PRO A 39 -7.77 -28.55 -1.68
CA PRO A 39 -6.57 -29.02 -2.36
C PRO A 39 -5.91 -27.80 -2.96
N GLU A 40 -4.61 -27.63 -2.72
CA GLU A 40 -3.76 -26.56 -3.25
C GLU A 40 -4.23 -26.22 -4.67
N SER A 41 -5.04 -25.16 -4.78
CA SER A 41 -5.70 -24.84 -6.04
C SER A 41 -4.60 -24.39 -6.98
N SER A 42 -4.42 -25.10 -8.11
CA SER A 42 -3.36 -24.77 -9.08
C SER A 42 -3.41 -23.33 -9.62
N CYS A 43 -4.53 -22.62 -9.42
CA CYS A 43 -4.76 -21.23 -9.80
C CYS A 43 -4.67 -20.21 -8.64
N VAL A 44 -4.46 -20.66 -7.39
CA VAL A 44 -4.41 -19.78 -6.22
C VAL A 44 -3.19 -20.12 -5.36
N GLU A 45 -2.31 -19.14 -5.17
CA GLU A 45 -1.18 -19.27 -4.27
C GLU A 45 -1.60 -18.98 -2.82
N GLN A 46 -1.33 -19.93 -1.91
CA GLN A 46 -1.58 -19.75 -0.49
C GLN A 46 -0.33 -19.25 0.22
N LEU A 47 -0.33 -17.96 0.59
CA LEU A 47 0.77 -17.34 1.31
C LEU A 47 0.66 -17.54 2.82
N HIS A 48 1.72 -18.06 3.43
CA HIS A 48 1.83 -18.15 4.88
C HIS A 48 2.17 -16.80 5.48
N ILE A 49 1.27 -16.23 6.29
CA ILE A 49 1.45 -14.92 6.91
C ILE A 49 1.83 -15.11 8.38
N SER A 50 3.03 -14.63 8.74
CA SER A 50 3.48 -14.55 10.13
C SER A 50 3.30 -13.13 10.66
N ALA A 51 2.51 -12.97 11.73
CA ALA A 51 2.28 -11.67 12.36
C ALA A 51 3.59 -11.03 12.88
N LYS A 52 4.53 -11.85 13.37
CA LYS A 52 5.83 -11.37 13.88
C LYS A 52 6.72 -10.83 12.77
N GLU A 53 6.72 -11.50 11.61
CA GLU A 53 7.47 -11.05 10.44
C GLU A 53 6.85 -9.80 9.82
N ALA A 54 5.51 -9.78 9.70
CA ALA A 54 4.77 -8.61 9.22
C ALA A 54 5.05 -7.39 10.10
N PHE A 55 5.01 -7.53 11.43
CA PHE A 55 5.37 -6.44 12.34
C PHE A 55 6.79 -5.93 12.08
N GLY A 56 7.77 -6.81 11.89
CA GLY A 56 9.13 -6.43 11.54
C GLY A 56 9.23 -5.61 10.25
N LYS A 57 8.44 -5.97 9.22
CA LYS A 57 8.41 -5.29 7.91
C LYS A 57 7.82 -3.88 7.96
N PHE A 58 6.90 -3.61 8.88
CA PHE A 58 6.22 -2.31 9.01
C PHE A 58 6.71 -1.49 10.20
N LYS A 59 7.53 -2.06 11.09
CA LYS A 59 8.12 -1.33 12.21
C LYS A 59 8.98 -0.18 11.70
N GLY A 60 8.68 1.03 12.15
CA GLY A 60 9.40 2.25 11.74
C GLY A 60 8.77 2.97 10.55
N LYS A 61 7.90 2.31 9.77
CA LYS A 61 7.14 2.98 8.70
C LYS A 61 6.00 3.78 9.32
N GLN A 62 5.97 5.08 9.03
CA GLN A 62 4.93 6.00 9.53
C GLN A 62 4.13 6.56 8.36
N ILE A 63 2.86 6.87 8.61
CA ILE A 63 1.95 7.45 7.62
C ILE A 63 1.50 8.81 8.14
N VAL A 64 1.66 9.85 7.33
CA VAL A 64 1.20 11.20 7.66
C VAL A 64 -0.28 11.32 7.32
N GLY A 65 -1.12 11.59 8.33
CA GLY A 65 -2.58 11.46 8.25
C GLY A 65 -3.37 12.75 7.96
N LYS A 66 -2.75 13.86 7.54
CA LYS A 66 -3.46 15.14 7.37
C LYS A 66 -3.06 15.88 6.08
N PRO A 67 -4.01 16.44 5.30
CA PRO A 67 -5.47 16.25 5.30
C PRO A 67 -5.86 15.10 4.34
N VAL A 68 -6.13 13.91 4.88
CA VAL A 68 -6.59 12.75 4.11
C VAL A 68 -8.11 12.69 4.14
N ASP A 69 -8.75 12.59 2.97
CA ASP A 69 -10.21 12.49 2.85
C ASP A 69 -10.58 11.38 1.87
N PHE A 70 -11.34 10.37 2.36
CA PHE A 70 -11.82 9.21 1.61
C PHE A 70 -13.29 9.32 1.20
N SER A 71 -13.97 10.41 1.53
CA SER A 71 -15.38 10.57 1.21
C SER A 71 -15.60 10.93 -0.26
N ASP A 72 -16.59 10.27 -0.87
CA ASP A 72 -17.06 10.50 -2.25
C ASP A 72 -17.84 11.83 -2.38
N CYS A 73 -17.28 12.93 -1.91
CA CYS A 73 -17.83 14.26 -2.15
C CYS A 73 -17.22 14.85 -3.42
N LEU A 74 -18.06 15.28 -4.35
CA LEU A 74 -17.65 16.02 -5.54
C LEU A 74 -16.97 17.33 -5.11
N SER A 75 -15.66 17.41 -5.37
CA SER A 75 -14.80 18.54 -5.01
C SER A 75 -14.01 18.97 -6.25
N ASN A 76 -13.71 20.27 -6.36
CA ASN A 76 -12.93 20.83 -7.48
C ASN A 76 -11.48 20.32 -7.54
N LYS A 77 -10.95 19.75 -6.45
CA LYS A 77 -9.63 19.14 -6.39
C LYS A 77 -9.78 17.62 -6.23
N PRO A 78 -9.02 16.79 -6.98
CA PRO A 78 -9.01 15.35 -6.77
C PRO A 78 -8.56 15.06 -5.33
N ARG A 79 -9.43 14.42 -4.56
CA ARG A 79 -9.10 13.95 -3.22
C ARG A 79 -8.24 12.71 -3.37
N THR A 80 -7.05 12.75 -2.80
CA THR A 80 -6.13 11.61 -2.76
C THR A 80 -6.03 11.16 -1.32
N GLY A 81 -5.98 9.85 -1.09
CA GLY A 81 -5.79 9.26 0.23
C GLY A 81 -4.41 9.58 0.82
N TYR A 82 -3.75 8.60 1.42
CA TYR A 82 -2.36 8.76 1.84
C TYR A 82 -1.47 9.03 0.61
N LYS A 83 -1.06 10.29 0.42
CA LYS A 83 -0.09 10.65 -0.62
C LYS A 83 1.31 10.29 -0.13
N PHE A 84 1.94 9.36 -0.83
CA PHE A 84 3.39 9.28 -0.90
C PHE A 84 3.80 10.21 -2.05
N GLY A 85 4.65 11.20 -1.77
CA GLY A 85 5.06 12.18 -2.80
C GLY A 85 5.86 11.51 -3.93
N ASP A 86 6.03 12.22 -5.05
CA ASP A 86 6.90 11.80 -6.16
C ASP A 86 8.40 11.65 -5.75
N TRP A 87 8.72 12.07 -4.53
CA TRP A 87 10.05 12.05 -3.92
C TRP A 87 9.99 11.30 -2.59
N GLU A 88 10.84 10.28 -2.42
CA GLU A 88 10.97 9.57 -1.15
C GLU A 88 11.71 10.45 -0.14
N LEU A 89 10.99 11.14 0.74
CA LEU A 89 11.58 11.86 1.87
C LEU A 89 11.68 10.91 3.07
N VAL A 90 12.87 10.83 3.68
CA VAL A 90 13.10 10.01 4.88
C VAL A 90 12.36 10.65 6.04
N GLY A 91 11.76 9.82 6.90
CA GLY A 91 11.11 10.26 8.12
C GLY A 91 12.09 10.91 9.10
N GLU A 92 11.56 11.78 9.97
CA GLU A 92 12.34 12.52 10.96
C GLU A 92 13.11 11.55 11.90
N GLY A 93 14.45 11.56 11.83
CA GLY A 93 15.33 10.78 12.73
C GLY A 93 16.19 9.68 12.09
N GLU A 94 16.05 9.40 10.79
CA GLU A 94 16.94 8.45 10.07
C GLU A 94 18.08 9.15 9.32
N LYS A 95 19.15 8.41 8.99
CA LYS A 95 20.30 8.96 8.26
C LYS A 95 19.95 9.14 6.78
N GLU A 96 19.81 10.38 6.35
CA GLU A 96 19.53 10.75 4.96
C GLU A 96 20.68 10.34 4.02
N THR A 97 20.33 9.80 2.85
CA THR A 97 21.29 9.66 1.74
C THR A 97 21.54 11.02 1.07
N PRO A 98 22.69 11.24 0.41
CA PRO A 98 22.97 12.51 -0.27
C PRO A 98 21.91 12.89 -1.33
N LEU A 99 21.37 11.91 -2.05
CA LEU A 99 20.30 12.10 -3.04
C LEU A 99 18.99 12.52 -2.38
N GLN A 100 18.64 11.87 -1.28
CA GLN A 100 17.42 12.19 -0.53
C GLN A 100 17.50 13.55 0.14
N LYS A 101 18.67 13.90 0.67
CA LYS A 101 18.93 15.25 1.21
C LYS A 101 18.81 16.30 0.10
N PHE A 102 19.27 16.01 -1.11
CA PHE A 102 19.09 16.89 -2.25
C PHE A 102 17.62 17.09 -2.62
N GLN A 103 16.84 16.02 -2.67
CA GLN A 103 15.40 16.07 -2.92
C GLN A 103 14.67 16.87 -1.83
N ARG A 104 15.00 16.65 -0.55
CA ARG A 104 14.46 17.43 0.57
C ARG A 104 14.77 18.92 0.41
N LEU A 105 16.02 19.28 0.11
CA LEU A 105 16.43 20.66 -0.09
C LEU A 105 15.70 21.31 -1.27
N GLN A 106 15.46 20.59 -2.37
CA GLN A 106 14.64 21.10 -3.47
C GLN A 106 13.20 21.38 -3.03
N CYS A 107 12.60 20.48 -2.25
CA CYS A 107 11.27 20.70 -1.69
C CYS A 107 11.23 21.91 -0.73
N GLU A 108 12.17 22.00 0.22
CA GLU A 108 12.24 23.09 1.19
C GLU A 108 12.47 24.46 0.53
N VAL A 109 13.34 24.54 -0.50
CA VAL A 109 13.57 25.81 -1.24
C VAL A 109 12.31 26.24 -1.99
N LYS A 110 11.55 25.27 -2.55
CA LYS A 110 10.30 25.55 -3.24
C LYS A 110 9.20 25.99 -2.27
N GLU A 111 9.08 25.33 -1.12
CA GLU A 111 8.15 25.71 -0.06
C GLU A 111 8.46 27.12 0.46
N LEU A 112 9.74 27.42 0.73
CA LEU A 112 10.18 28.76 1.13
C LEU A 112 9.83 29.81 0.07
N TYR A 113 10.02 29.49 -1.22
CA TYR A 113 9.64 30.38 -2.31
C TYR A 113 8.12 30.66 -2.30
N GLU A 114 7.30 29.62 -2.13
CA GLU A 114 5.84 29.74 -2.08
C GLU A 114 5.38 30.55 -0.85
N GLU A 115 5.92 30.27 0.34
CA GLU A 115 5.60 30.99 1.58
C GLU A 115 5.95 32.48 1.50
N VAL A 116 7.15 32.82 1.03
CA VAL A 116 7.59 34.21 0.91
C VAL A 116 6.80 34.94 -0.17
N ASN A 117 6.41 34.23 -1.25
CA ASN A 117 5.56 34.80 -2.28
C ASN A 117 4.13 35.04 -1.76
N GLU A 118 3.58 34.15 -0.95
CA GLU A 118 2.32 34.39 -0.25
C GLU A 118 2.41 35.55 0.74
N LEU A 119 3.53 35.69 1.46
CA LEU A 119 3.75 36.76 2.42
C LEU A 119 3.83 38.12 1.71
N LYS A 120 4.51 38.17 0.56
CA LYS A 120 4.58 39.34 -0.31
C LYS A 120 3.19 39.80 -0.77
N GLU A 121 2.33 38.88 -1.20
CA GLU A 121 0.96 39.18 -1.63
C GLU A 121 0.05 39.64 -0.47
N LYS A 122 0.33 39.20 0.77
CA LYS A 122 -0.44 39.58 1.97
C LYS A 122 0.05 40.90 2.60
N SER A 123 1.31 41.29 2.39
CA SER A 123 1.92 42.50 2.93
C SER A 123 1.48 43.78 2.19
N LYS A 124 1.27 44.88 2.93
CA LYS A 124 0.90 46.20 2.38
C LYS A 124 2.03 47.23 2.46
N ASP A 125 3.12 46.91 3.16
CA ASP A 125 4.25 47.80 3.38
C ASP A 125 5.30 47.62 2.27
N GLU A 126 5.69 48.73 1.61
CA GLU A 126 6.60 48.69 0.45
C GLU A 126 8.00 48.16 0.78
N GLU A 127 8.48 48.34 2.02
CA GLU A 127 9.80 47.83 2.43
C GLU A 127 9.78 46.31 2.64
N GLU A 128 8.71 45.77 3.23
CA GLU A 128 8.52 44.32 3.39
C GLU A 128 8.39 43.64 2.03
N ILE A 129 7.67 44.25 1.07
CA ILE A 129 7.53 43.77 -0.31
C ILE A 129 8.89 43.72 -1.03
N LYS A 130 9.74 44.73 -0.85
CA LYS A 130 11.09 44.77 -1.44
C LYS A 130 11.98 43.68 -0.82
N SER A 131 11.97 43.54 0.50
CA SER A 131 12.74 42.50 1.21
C SER A 131 12.30 41.07 0.84
N ALA A 132 10.98 40.83 0.73
CA ALA A 132 10.43 39.56 0.27
C ALA A 132 10.81 39.28 -1.20
N GLY A 133 10.82 40.31 -2.05
CA GLY A 133 11.30 40.21 -3.43
C GLY A 133 12.77 39.81 -3.54
N GLU A 134 13.63 40.33 -2.66
CA GLU A 134 15.04 39.94 -2.59
C GLU A 134 15.18 38.48 -2.16
N ILE A 135 14.46 38.03 -1.13
CA ILE A 135 14.48 36.64 -0.66
C ILE A 135 13.99 35.68 -1.77
N ILE A 136 12.94 36.05 -2.50
CA ILE A 136 12.44 35.27 -3.66
C ILE A 136 13.53 35.13 -4.72
N SER A 137 14.26 36.22 -5.02
CA SER A 137 15.34 36.17 -6.01
C SER A 137 16.51 35.28 -5.56
N GLN A 138 16.81 35.28 -4.26
CA GLN A 138 17.83 34.41 -3.67
C GLN A 138 17.39 32.94 -3.68
N ALA A 139 16.14 32.64 -3.34
CA ALA A 139 15.57 31.30 -3.40
C ALA A 139 15.64 30.72 -4.83
N GLN A 140 15.31 31.52 -5.84
CA GLN A 140 15.44 31.13 -7.25
C GLN A 140 16.90 30.90 -7.68
N GLN A 141 17.85 31.67 -7.14
CA GLN A 141 19.29 31.44 -7.40
C GLN A 141 19.75 30.13 -6.79
N ILE A 142 19.33 29.81 -5.57
CA ILE A 142 19.64 28.54 -4.90
C ILE A 142 19.03 27.37 -5.65
N GLU A 143 17.78 27.49 -6.12
CA GLU A 143 17.12 26.47 -6.95
C GLU A 143 17.93 26.18 -8.23
N LYS A 144 18.35 27.24 -8.95
CA LYS A 144 19.19 27.10 -10.14
C LYS A 144 20.54 26.46 -9.83
N GLN A 145 21.15 26.81 -8.70
CA GLN A 145 22.39 26.19 -8.24
C GLN A 145 22.19 24.70 -7.93
N LEU A 146 21.12 24.33 -7.23
CA LEU A 146 20.77 22.94 -6.95
C LEU A 146 20.56 22.13 -8.22
N ILE A 147 19.82 22.67 -9.20
CA ILE A 147 19.64 22.02 -10.51
C ILE A 147 20.98 21.88 -11.25
N SER A 148 21.85 22.89 -11.18
CA SER A 148 23.15 22.86 -11.85
C SER A 148 24.14 21.85 -11.26
N LEU A 149 23.99 21.50 -9.98
CA LEU A 149 24.83 20.51 -9.32
C LEU A 149 24.60 19.09 -9.86
N LYS A 150 23.49 18.85 -10.59
CA LYS A 150 23.15 17.60 -11.27
C LYS A 150 23.67 16.35 -10.55
N LEU A 151 23.30 16.21 -9.28
CA LEU A 151 23.81 15.14 -8.42
C LEU A 151 23.58 13.75 -9.03
N GLU A 152 22.55 13.60 -9.86
CA GLU A 152 22.28 12.42 -10.67
C GLU A 152 23.42 12.08 -11.66
N GLU A 153 23.97 13.07 -12.37
CA GLU A 153 25.13 12.84 -13.27
C GLU A 153 26.39 12.47 -12.48
N CYS A 154 26.53 12.94 -11.24
CA CYS A 154 27.70 12.64 -10.39
C CYS A 154 27.61 11.31 -9.65
N LEU A 155 26.40 10.87 -9.26
CA LEU A 155 26.18 9.61 -8.53
C LEU A 155 26.24 8.38 -9.46
N GLY A 156 26.01 8.58 -10.75
CA GLY A 156 26.02 7.51 -11.76
C GLY A 156 24.71 6.70 -11.78
N PRO A 157 24.36 6.11 -12.93
CA PRO A 157 23.06 5.48 -13.16
C PRO A 157 22.82 4.26 -12.26
N ASP A 158 23.87 3.51 -11.90
CA ASP A 158 23.77 2.34 -11.03
C ASP A 158 23.41 2.71 -9.59
N VAL A 159 23.96 3.82 -9.08
CA VAL A 159 23.65 4.30 -7.72
C VAL A 159 22.24 4.87 -7.69
N ILE A 160 21.83 5.63 -8.72
CA ILE A 160 20.45 6.10 -8.86
C ILE A 160 19.47 4.93 -8.90
N ALA A 161 19.72 3.92 -9.74
CA ALA A 161 18.85 2.74 -9.82
C ALA A 161 18.76 2.01 -8.47
N SER A 162 19.87 1.94 -7.72
CA SER A 162 19.88 1.34 -6.38
C SER A 162 19.14 2.16 -5.31
N LEU A 163 19.15 3.48 -5.44
CA LEU A 163 18.49 4.40 -4.52
C LEU A 163 17.00 4.55 -4.83
N SER A 164 16.61 4.49 -6.10
CA SER A 164 15.21 4.56 -6.56
C SER A 164 14.46 3.23 -6.39
N ASP A 165 15.18 2.10 -6.42
CA ASP A 165 14.59 0.77 -6.19
C ASP A 165 15.54 -0.13 -5.38
N PRO A 166 15.66 0.10 -4.06
CA PRO A 166 16.49 -0.72 -3.19
C PRO A 166 15.98 -2.18 -3.14
N GLN A 167 14.67 -2.39 -3.25
CA GLN A 167 14.05 -3.72 -3.22
C GLN A 167 14.34 -4.53 -4.50
N GLY A 168 14.18 -3.92 -5.68
CA GLY A 168 14.49 -4.55 -6.97
C GLY A 168 15.98 -4.78 -7.18
N THR A 169 16.83 -3.93 -6.61
CA THR A 169 18.29 -4.14 -6.62
C THR A 169 18.68 -5.34 -5.76
N VAL A 170 18.10 -5.47 -4.56
CA VAL A 170 18.30 -6.64 -3.69
C VAL A 170 17.75 -7.91 -4.36
N LEU A 171 16.58 -7.85 -5.00
CA LEU A 171 16.01 -8.98 -5.75
C LEU A 171 16.91 -9.43 -6.91
N LYS A 172 17.45 -8.49 -7.70
CA LYS A 172 18.43 -8.80 -8.76
C LYS A 172 19.68 -9.46 -8.17
N TYR A 173 20.19 -8.95 -7.05
CA TYR A 173 21.37 -9.49 -6.38
C TYR A 173 21.12 -10.93 -5.90
N VAL A 174 19.99 -11.18 -5.26
CA VAL A 174 19.60 -12.52 -4.79
C VAL A 174 19.43 -13.49 -5.97
N LYS A 175 18.80 -13.04 -7.05
CA LYS A 175 18.59 -13.85 -8.27
C LYS A 175 19.91 -14.22 -8.96
N TYR A 176 20.89 -13.31 -8.95
CA TYR A 176 22.21 -13.53 -9.56
C TYR A 176 23.11 -14.47 -8.74
N ASN A 177 22.94 -14.49 -7.41
CA ASN A 177 23.72 -15.37 -6.51
C ASN A 177 23.07 -16.77 -6.29
N LEU A 178 21.89 -17.00 -6.88
CA LEU A 178 21.19 -18.28 -6.86
C LEU A 178 21.35 -19.09 -8.18
N GLN A 179 22.15 -18.59 -9.13
CA GLN A 179 22.66 -19.35 -10.29
C GLN A 179 24.07 -19.87 -10.00
#